data_AF-A0A142CTR5-F1
#
_entry.id   AF-A0A142CTR5-F1
#
_cell.length_a   1.000
_cell.length_b   1.000
_cell.length_c   1.000
_cell.angle_alpha   90.00
_cell.angle_beta   90.00
_cell.angle_gamma   90.00
#
_symmetry.space_group_name_H-M   'P 1'
#
loop_
_entity.id
_entity.type
_entity.pdbx_description
1 polymer ?
#
loop_
_entity_poly.entity_id
_entity_poly.type
_entity_poly.pdbx_seq_one_letter_code
_entity_poly.pdbx_strand_id
1 'polypeptide(L)'
;MEGGREKPSVRAGSEEILFEVLKEGLFWAALGRPSEVMPFLRGKLLGNGFSPKAKEELQWLLDQLEKYYSYVASSGRVEEKHLKAIKSFYRDIVVVLSMNRA
;
A
#
# COMPACT_ATOMS: atom_id res chain seq x y z
N MET A 1 14.32 -22.15 -28.20
CA MET A 1 14.46 -22.03 -26.73
C MET A 1 13.96 -20.65 -26.33
N GLU A 2 12.66 -20.50 -26.11
CA GLU A 2 12.09 -19.24 -25.63
C GLU A 2 12.08 -19.28 -24.11
N GLY A 3 12.96 -18.49 -23.50
CA GLY A 3 12.93 -18.20 -22.07
C GLY A 3 11.75 -17.28 -21.78
N GLY A 4 10.59 -17.89 -21.51
CA GLY A 4 9.41 -17.20 -20.99
C GLY A 4 9.74 -16.61 -19.62
N ARG A 5 10.00 -15.30 -19.57
CA ARG A 5 10.11 -14.55 -18.33
C ARG A 5 8.74 -14.57 -17.67
N GLU A 6 8.57 -15.39 -16.62
CA GLU A 6 7.33 -15.46 -15.85
C GLU A 6 6.92 -14.04 -15.42
N LYS A 7 5.76 -13.59 -15.93
CA LYS A 7 5.13 -12.35 -15.48
C LYS A 7 4.79 -12.52 -13.99
N PRO A 8 5.12 -11.58 -13.10
CA PRO A 8 4.71 -11.65 -11.71
C PRO A 8 3.19 -11.51 -11.64
N SER A 9 2.51 -12.65 -11.62
CA SER A 9 1.10 -12.75 -11.25
C SER A 9 0.99 -12.40 -9.77
N VAL A 10 0.56 -11.17 -9.47
CA VAL A 10 -0.01 -10.83 -8.16
C VAL A 10 -1.22 -11.75 -7.96
N ARG A 11 -1.00 -12.90 -7.34
CA ARG A 11 -2.03 -13.91 -7.01
C ARG A 11 -3.08 -13.28 -6.10
N ALA A 12 -4.31 -13.78 -6.07
CA ALA A 12 -5.36 -13.30 -5.16
C ALA A 12 -4.90 -13.16 -3.69
N GLY A 13 -3.96 -14.01 -3.24
CA GLY A 13 -3.36 -13.90 -1.91
C GLY A 13 -2.48 -12.66 -1.67
N SER A 14 -1.90 -12.04 -2.71
CA SER A 14 -1.09 -10.81 -2.54
C SER A 14 -1.92 -9.55 -2.32
N GLU A 15 -3.17 -9.51 -2.77
CA GLU A 15 -4.10 -8.42 -2.47
C GLU A 15 -4.57 -8.50 -1.01
N GLU A 16 -4.87 -9.71 -0.51
CA GLU A 16 -5.13 -9.93 0.92
C GLU A 16 -3.94 -9.52 1.79
N ILE A 17 -2.72 -9.91 1.40
CA ILE A 17 -1.49 -9.51 2.11
C ILE A 17 -1.32 -7.99 2.14
N LEU A 18 -1.65 -7.27 1.05
CA LEU A 18 -1.55 -5.81 1.03
C LEU A 18 -2.46 -5.19 2.09
N PHE A 19 -3.72 -5.64 2.19
CA PHE A 19 -4.64 -5.08 3.19
C PHE A 19 -4.17 -5.37 4.62
N GLU A 20 -3.60 -6.55 4.88
CA GLU A 20 -3.00 -6.88 6.18
C GLU A 20 -1.82 -5.95 6.51
N VAL A 21 -0.91 -5.69 5.58
CA VAL A 21 0.22 -4.76 5.80
C VAL A 21 -0.27 -3.34 6.07
N LEU A 22 -1.33 -2.90 5.38
CA LEU A 22 -1.90 -1.58 5.63
C LEU A 22 -2.56 -1.48 7.02
N LYS A 23 -3.17 -2.57 7.52
CA LYS A 23 -3.66 -2.64 8.90
C LYS A 23 -2.51 -2.68 9.91
N GLU A 24 -1.44 -3.40 9.60
CA GLU A 24 -0.25 -3.43 10.45
C GLU A 24 0.35 -2.03 10.62
N GLY A 25 0.47 -1.26 9.52
CA GLY A 25 0.87 0.15 9.57
C GLY A 25 -0.01 1.00 10.47
N LEU A 26 -1.32 0.73 10.51
CA LEU A 26 -2.25 1.42 11.39
C LEU A 26 -2.00 1.11 12.87
N PHE A 27 -1.67 -0.14 13.20
CA PHE A 27 -1.31 -0.50 14.57
C PHE A 27 0.04 0.09 14.98
N TRP A 28 1.05 0.05 14.10
CA TRP A 28 2.33 0.71 14.34
C TRP A 28 2.18 2.21 14.54
N ALA A 29 1.34 2.87 13.74
CA ALA A 29 1.00 4.27 13.91
C ALA A 29 0.42 4.55 15.30
N ALA A 30 -0.54 3.76 15.78
CA ALA A 30 -1.09 3.93 17.12
C ALA A 30 -0.04 3.76 18.24
N LEU A 31 1.05 3.03 17.98
CA LEU A 31 2.21 2.91 18.87
C LEU A 31 3.27 4.00 18.65
N GLY A 32 2.97 5.05 17.90
CA GLY A 32 3.88 6.18 17.63
C GLY A 32 4.90 5.92 16.53
N ARG A 33 4.74 4.86 15.72
CA ARG A 33 5.68 4.46 14.65
C ARG A 33 5.00 4.52 13.27
N PRO A 34 4.59 5.71 12.78
CA PRO A 34 3.74 5.83 11.59
C PRO A 34 4.41 5.43 10.29
N SER A 35 5.75 5.43 10.23
CA SER A 35 6.50 5.09 9.01
C SER A 35 6.96 3.62 8.96
N GLU A 36 6.61 2.78 9.92
CA GLU A 36 7.22 1.45 10.08
C GLU A 36 7.08 0.56 8.84
N VAL A 37 5.89 0.55 8.24
CA VAL A 37 5.60 -0.26 7.04
C VAL A 37 5.96 0.46 5.73
N MET A 38 6.25 1.76 5.78
CA MET A 38 6.40 2.58 4.58
C MET A 38 7.59 2.17 3.70
N PRO A 39 8.79 1.86 4.23
CA PRO A 39 9.90 1.36 3.42
C PRO A 39 9.54 0.09 2.64
N PHE A 40 8.83 -0.85 3.28
CA PHE A 40 8.38 -2.08 2.65
C PHE A 40 7.36 -1.79 1.54
N LEU A 41 6.32 -1.00 1.84
CA LEU A 41 5.28 -0.64 0.88
C LEU A 41 5.85 0.08 -0.35
N ARG A 42 6.72 1.07 -0.14
CA ARG A 42 7.39 1.80 -1.22
C ARG A 42 8.25 0.87 -2.07
N GLY A 43 9.06 0.01 -1.43
CA GLY A 43 9.89 -0.95 -2.14
C GLY A 43 9.09 -1.96 -2.98
N LYS A 44 7.95 -2.43 -2.46
CA LYS A 44 7.09 -3.40 -3.16
C LYS A 44 6.23 -2.79 -4.26
N LEU A 45 5.64 -1.62 -4.02
CA LEU A 45 4.64 -1.03 -4.92
C LEU A 45 5.27 -0.13 -5.98
N LEU A 46 6.40 0.52 -5.69
CA LEU A 46 7.11 1.35 -6.66
C LEU A 46 8.18 0.55 -7.43
N GLY A 47 8.45 -0.67 -7.00
CA GLY A 47 9.37 -1.61 -7.65
C GLY A 47 8.78 -2.22 -8.93
N ASN A 48 9.54 -2.10 -10.03
CA ASN A 48 9.44 -2.80 -11.33
C ASN A 48 8.07 -2.85 -12.08
N GLY A 49 8.14 -2.64 -13.40
CA GLY A 49 7.09 -3.02 -14.37
C GLY A 49 5.93 -2.05 -14.56
N PHE A 50 5.75 -1.06 -13.68
CA PHE A 50 4.68 -0.06 -13.82
C PHE A 50 5.04 1.09 -14.76
N SER A 51 4.03 1.64 -15.44
CA SER A 51 4.15 2.87 -16.23
C SER A 51 4.57 4.06 -15.35
N PRO A 52 5.23 5.09 -15.90
CA PRO A 52 5.62 6.28 -15.13
C PRO A 52 4.43 6.94 -14.39
N LYS A 53 3.30 7.08 -15.08
CA LYS A 53 2.06 7.64 -14.51
C LYS A 53 1.56 6.83 -13.30
N ALA A 54 1.56 5.51 -13.41
CA ALA A 54 1.14 4.63 -12.32
C ALA A 54 2.06 4.75 -11.10
N LYS A 55 3.37 4.90 -11.34
CA LYS A 55 4.33 5.12 -10.27
C LYS A 55 4.11 6.46 -9.57
N GLU A 56 3.81 7.53 -10.30
CA GLU A 56 3.47 8.83 -9.72
C GLU A 56 2.18 8.75 -8.88
N GLU A 57 1.14 8.09 -9.39
CA GLU A 57 -0.11 7.88 -8.65
C GLU A 57 0.09 7.04 -7.38
N LEU A 58 0.84 5.93 -7.47
CA LEU A 58 1.19 5.10 -6.30
C LEU A 58 2.04 5.87 -5.29
N GLN A 59 3.03 6.64 -5.75
CA GLN A 59 3.87 7.47 -4.90
C GLN A 59 3.00 8.48 -4.14
N TRP A 60 2.09 9.16 -4.82
CA TRP A 60 1.17 10.09 -4.19
C TRP A 60 0.26 9.41 -3.15
N LEU A 61 -0.32 8.25 -3.47
CA LEU A 61 -1.14 7.48 -2.54
C LEU A 61 -0.36 7.07 -1.27
N LEU A 62 0.90 6.62 -1.44
CA LEU A 62 1.77 6.26 -0.32
C LEU A 62 2.15 7.46 0.54
N ASP A 63 2.33 8.64 -0.05
CA ASP A 63 2.59 9.87 0.70
C ASP A 63 1.37 10.31 1.52
N GLN A 64 0.15 10.11 0.98
CA GLN A 64 -1.08 10.35 1.74
C GLN A 64 -1.30 9.33 2.85
N LEU A 65 -0.97 8.06 2.60
CA LEU A 65 -1.05 7.00 3.59
C LEU A 65 -0.12 7.28 4.79
N GLU A 66 1.12 7.69 4.53
CA GLU A 66 2.09 8.03 5.59
C GLU A 66 1.64 9.23 6.43
N LYS A 67 1.07 10.27 5.79
CA LYS A 67 0.43 11.39 6.50
C LYS A 67 -0.74 10.90 7.36
N TYR A 68 -1.53 9.97 6.84
CA TYR A 68 -2.66 9.41 7.56
C TYR A 68 -2.21 8.62 8.79
N TYR A 69 -1.18 7.78 8.66
CA TYR A 69 -0.57 7.10 9.80
C TYR A 69 -0.01 8.12 10.82
N SER A 70 0.65 9.18 10.36
CA SER A 70 1.13 10.25 11.25
C SER A 70 0.00 10.92 12.03
N TYR A 71 -1.16 11.15 11.38
CA TYR A 71 -2.36 11.61 12.04
C TYR A 71 -2.86 10.62 13.10
N VAL A 72 -2.95 9.33 12.79
CA VAL A 72 -3.37 8.30 13.76
C VAL A 72 -2.40 8.24 14.94
N ALA A 73 -1.09 8.39 14.70
CA ALA A 73 -0.09 8.42 15.76
C ALA A 73 -0.33 9.52 16.79
N SER A 74 -0.83 10.69 16.38
CA SER A 74 -1.21 11.77 17.31
C SER A 74 -2.39 11.40 18.24
N SER A 75 -3.21 10.42 17.86
CA SER A 75 -4.34 9.96 18.67
C SER A 75 -3.98 8.80 19.61
N GLY A 76 -2.90 8.07 19.33
CA GLY A 76 -2.44 6.92 20.12
C GLY A 76 -3.41 5.73 20.15
N ARG A 77 -4.44 5.70 19.31
CA ARG A 77 -5.45 4.63 19.30
C ARG A 77 -6.03 4.36 17.92
N VAL A 78 -6.46 3.12 17.70
CA VAL A 78 -7.16 2.71 16.48
C VAL A 78 -8.68 2.78 16.72
N GLU A 79 -9.40 3.45 15.83
CA GLU A 79 -10.86 3.55 15.83
C GLU A 79 -11.43 2.95 14.53
N GLU A 80 -12.71 2.61 14.52
CA GLU A 80 -13.37 2.04 13.33
C GLU A 80 -13.25 2.95 12.09
N LYS A 81 -13.31 4.28 12.30
CA LYS A 81 -13.08 5.27 11.23
C LYS A 81 -11.70 5.13 10.58
N HIS A 82 -10.69 4.70 11.35
CA HIS A 82 -9.35 4.48 10.83
C HIS A 82 -9.29 3.25 9.94
N LEU A 83 -9.93 2.15 10.34
CA LEU A 83 -10.04 0.94 9.50
C LEU A 83 -10.80 1.23 8.20
N LYS A 84 -11.86 2.05 8.24
CA LYS A 84 -12.59 2.49 7.03
C LYS A 84 -11.69 3.27 6.07
N ALA A 85 -10.87 4.19 6.59
CA ALA A 85 -9.91 4.93 5.76
C ALA A 85 -8.85 4.02 5.14
N ILE A 86 -8.29 3.08 5.91
CA ILE A 86 -7.34 2.09 5.39
C ILE A 86 -7.96 1.23 4.29
N LYS A 87 -9.22 0.83 4.43
CA LYS A 87 -9.95 0.12 3.38
C LYS A 87 -10.12 0.95 2.10
N SER A 88 -10.23 2.28 2.22
CA SER A 88 -10.23 3.19 1.06
C SER A 88 -8.86 3.19 0.36
N PHE A 89 -7.78 3.43 1.12
CA PHE A 89 -6.41 3.39 0.58
C PHE A 89 -6.11 2.07 -0.14
N TYR A 90 -6.51 0.95 0.45
CA TYR A 90 -6.39 -0.36 -0.17
C TYR A 90 -7.06 -0.41 -1.55
N ARG A 91 -8.32 0.04 -1.65
CA ARG A 91 -9.06 0.05 -2.92
C ARG A 91 -8.38 0.92 -3.96
N ASP A 92 -7.95 2.12 -3.57
CA ASP A 92 -7.32 3.07 -4.48
C ASP A 92 -5.99 2.52 -5.01
N ILE A 93 -5.17 1.91 -4.15
CA ILE A 93 -3.92 1.25 -4.55
C ILE A 93 -4.22 0.08 -5.50
N VAL A 94 -5.19 -0.78 -5.19
CA VAL A 94 -5.58 -1.91 -6.05
C VAL A 94 -6.05 -1.44 -7.42
N VAL A 95 -6.82 -0.35 -7.48
CA VAL A 95 -7.24 0.25 -8.76
C VAL A 95 -6.01 0.61 -9.60
N VAL A 96 -5.06 1.37 -9.05
CA VAL A 96 -3.85 1.78 -9.80
C VAL A 96 -3.03 0.56 -10.25
N LEU A 97 -2.90 -0.47 -9.40
CA LEU A 97 -2.21 -1.72 -9.73
C LEU A 97 -2.93 -2.50 -10.85
N SER A 98 -4.26 -2.50 -10.87
CA SER A 98 -5.07 -3.22 -11.86
C SER A 98 -5.06 -2.54 -13.24
N MET A 99 -5.00 -1.21 -13.29
CA MET A 99 -4.99 -0.43 -14.54
C MET A 99 -3.71 -0.61 -15.37
N ASN A 100 -2.64 -1.15 -14.78
CA ASN A 100 -1.33 -1.32 -15.42
C ASN A 100 -0.93 -2.79 -15.64
N ARG A 101 -1.88 -3.72 -15.45
CA ARG A 101 -1.74 -5.09 -15.94
C ARG A 101 -2.09 -5.11 -17.44
N ALA A 102 -1.11 -4.82 -18.28
CA ALA A 102 -1.12 -5.11 -19.72
C ALA A 102 -0.23 -6.33 -20.03
#